data_AF-A0A0K9GTF8-F1
#
_entry.id   AF-A0A0K9GTF8-F1
#
_cell.length_a   1.000
_cell.length_b   1.000
_cell.length_c   1.000
_cell.angle_alpha   90.00
_cell.angle_beta   90.00
_cell.angle_gamma   90.00
#
_symmetry.space_group_name_H-M   'P 1'
#
loop_
_entity.id
_entity.type
_entity.pdbx_description
1 polymer ?
#
loop_
_entity_poly.entity_id
_entity_poly.type
_entity_poly.pdbx_seq_one_letter_code
_entity_poly.pdbx_strand_id
1 'polypeptide(L)' 'MSDKETPEQQRERLRQQEFKNNPTGNLNDSFNRANNGSLVDLVGSLGWKGTGILILVIILGFIIYSVFFR' A
#
# COMPACT_ATOMS: atom_id res chain seq x y z
N MET A 1 -11.78 -43.83 19.24
CA MET A 1 -11.14 -42.72 19.99
C MET A 1 -11.61 -41.44 19.34
N SER A 2 -12.26 -40.56 20.09
CA SER A 2 -12.65 -39.24 19.58
C SER A 2 -11.42 -38.36 19.75
N ASP A 3 -10.72 -38.06 18.67
CA ASP A 3 -9.64 -37.06 18.66
C ASP A 3 -10.25 -35.70 19.05
N LYS A 4 -10.30 -35.44 20.35
CA LYS A 4 -10.70 -34.14 20.89
C LYS A 4 -9.52 -33.21 20.69
N GLU A 5 -9.69 -32.23 19.81
CA GLU A 5 -8.75 -31.11 19.65
C GLU A 5 -8.39 -30.56 21.03
N THR A 6 -7.11 -30.29 21.26
CA THR A 6 -6.70 -29.64 22.51
C THR A 6 -7.30 -28.23 22.58
N PRO A 7 -7.52 -27.67 23.77
CA PRO A 7 -8.08 -26.32 23.91
C PRO A 7 -7.26 -25.24 23.15
N GLU A 8 -5.97 -25.47 22.99
CA GLU A 8 -5.06 -24.61 22.22
C GLU A 8 -5.31 -24.72 20.71
N GLN A 9 -5.45 -25.94 20.19
CA GLN A 9 -5.79 -26.18 18.79
C GLN A 9 -7.17 -25.60 18.44
N GLN A 10 -8.14 -25.73 19.34
CA GLN A 10 -9.48 -25.17 19.13
C GLN A 10 -9.45 -23.63 19.07
N ARG A 11 -8.65 -22.98 19.92
CA ARG A 11 -8.45 -21.52 19.89
C ARG A 11 -7.75 -21.06 18.62
N GLU A 12 -6.73 -21.80 18.20
CA GLU A 12 -5.97 -21.46 16.99
C GLU A 12 -6.81 -21.64 15.72
N ARG A 13 -7.63 -22.68 15.67
CA ARG A 13 -8.61 -22.90 14.61
C ARG A 13 -9.63 -21.76 14.54
N LEU A 14 -10.16 -21.29 15.67
CA LEU A 14 -11.08 -20.15 15.72
C LEU A 14 -10.40 -18.86 15.20
N ARG A 15 -9.14 -18.59 15.61
CA ARG A 15 -8.36 -17.45 15.06
C ARG A 15 -8.17 -17.56 13.55
N GLN A 16 -7.88 -18.75 13.03
CA GLN A 16 -7.75 -18.97 11.59
C GLN A 16 -9.10 -18.80 10.85
N GLN A 17 -10.20 -19.20 11.48
CA GLN A 17 -11.54 -19.01 10.92
C GLN A 17 -11.93 -17.53 10.88
N GLU A 18 -11.61 -16.74 11.90
CA GLU A 18 -11.81 -15.28 11.86
C GLU A 18 -10.98 -14.62 10.77
N PHE A 19 -9.70 -15.03 10.61
CA PHE A 19 -8.83 -14.51 9.56
C PHE A 19 -9.35 -14.85 8.15
N LYS A 20 -9.90 -16.05 7.96
CA LYS A 20 -10.50 -16.47 6.68
C LYS A 20 -11.87 -15.86 6.42
N ASN A 21 -12.66 -15.60 7.46
CA ASN A 21 -14.01 -15.05 7.37
C ASN A 21 -14.02 -13.52 7.28
N ASN A 22 -12.91 -12.84 7.58
CA ASN A 22 -12.74 -11.41 7.35
C ASN A 22 -11.65 -11.11 6.29
N PRO A 23 -11.78 -11.63 5.05
CA PRO A 23 -10.83 -11.32 3.98
C PRO A 23 -10.88 -9.82 3.64
N THR A 24 -12.04 -9.20 3.78
CA THR A 24 -12.28 -7.78 3.48
C THR A 24 -11.52 -6.83 4.41
N GLY A 25 -11.35 -7.17 5.69
CA GLY A 25 -10.57 -6.36 6.63
C GLY A 25 -9.08 -6.27 6.27
N ASN A 26 -8.47 -7.40 5.93
CA ASN A 26 -7.07 -7.45 5.48
C ASN A 26 -6.89 -6.78 4.11
N LEU A 27 -7.84 -6.98 3.20
CA LEU A 27 -7.83 -6.30 1.90
C LEU A 27 -7.93 -4.79 2.05
N ASN A 28 -8.79 -4.28 2.95
CA ASN A 28 -8.93 -2.85 3.18
C ASN A 28 -7.66 -2.25 3.82
N ASP A 29 -7.01 -2.94 4.75
CA ASP A 29 -5.73 -2.52 5.33
C ASP A 29 -4.59 -2.58 4.30
N SER A 30 -4.54 -3.63 3.48
CA SER A 30 -3.55 -3.78 2.41
C SER A 30 -3.76 -2.75 1.29
N PHE A 31 -5.01 -2.45 0.92
CA PHE A 31 -5.35 -1.39 -0.03
C PHE A 31 -5.08 -0.01 0.55
N ASN A 32 -5.43 0.26 1.82
CA ASN A 32 -5.07 1.52 2.46
C ASN A 32 -3.56 1.67 2.56
N ARG A 33 -2.80 0.60 2.83
CA ARG A 33 -1.35 0.65 2.86
C ARG A 33 -0.72 0.82 1.47
N ALA A 34 -1.32 0.27 0.43
CA ALA A 34 -0.87 0.42 -0.95
C ALA A 34 -1.22 1.81 -1.52
N ASN A 35 -2.41 2.34 -1.22
CA ASN A 35 -2.85 3.68 -1.65
C ASN A 35 -2.23 4.80 -0.80
N ASN A 36 -2.01 4.56 0.49
CA ASN A 36 -1.19 5.43 1.36
C ASN A 36 0.29 5.03 1.34
N GLY A 37 0.69 4.21 0.36
CA GLY A 37 2.07 3.89 -0.01
C GLY A 37 2.73 5.18 -0.48
N SER A 38 3.19 5.90 0.53
CA SER A 38 3.38 7.33 0.60
C SER A 38 4.15 7.89 -0.59
N LEU A 39 3.72 9.03 -1.11
CA LEU A 39 4.60 9.89 -1.93
C LEU A 39 5.98 10.08 -1.25
N VAL A 40 6.04 9.99 0.09
CA VAL A 40 7.29 9.97 0.88
C VAL A 40 8.17 8.76 0.57
N ASP A 41 7.59 7.57 0.33
CA ASP A 41 8.34 6.35 -0.02
C ASP A 41 8.83 6.41 -1.48
N LEU A 42 8.05 7.04 -2.37
CA LEU A 42 8.50 7.31 -3.74
C LEU A 42 9.62 8.37 -3.78
N VAL A 43 9.48 9.46 -3.03
CA VAL A 43 10.49 10.52 -2.91
C VAL A 43 11.74 10.02 -2.16
N GLY A 44 11.54 9.14 -1.17
CA GLY A 44 12.59 8.46 -0.42
C GLY A 44 13.37 7.45 -1.27
N SER A 45 12.69 6.65 -2.10
CA SER A 45 13.31 5.65 -2.98
C SER A 45 13.97 6.25 -4.23
N LEU A 46 13.40 7.31 -4.84
CA LEU A 46 14.07 8.08 -5.90
C LEU A 46 15.22 8.94 -5.37
N GLY A 47 15.18 9.27 -4.08
CA GLY A 47 16.08 10.22 -3.45
C GLY A 47 15.84 11.66 -3.89
N TRP A 48 16.46 12.57 -3.16
CA TRP A 48 16.31 14.02 -3.37
C TRP A 48 16.78 14.49 -4.75
N LYS A 49 17.78 13.80 -5.34
CA LYS A 49 18.30 14.13 -6.68
C LYS A 49 17.30 13.76 -7.77
N GLY A 50 16.73 12.56 -7.72
CA GLY A 50 15.73 12.10 -8.69
C GLY A 50 14.44 12.91 -8.61
N THR A 51 13.98 13.17 -7.39
CA THR A 51 12.79 14.00 -7.14
C THR A 51 12.98 15.43 -7.64
N GLY A 52 14.15 16.04 -7.42
CA GLY A 52 14.45 17.39 -7.93
C GLY A 52 14.43 17.48 -9.46
N ILE A 53 14.98 16.49 -10.14
CA ILE A 53 14.97 16.41 -11.61
C ILE A 53 13.54 16.24 -12.12
N LEU A 54 12.75 15.35 -11.50
CA LEU A 54 11.35 15.11 -11.86
C LEU A 54 10.53 16.41 -11.79
N ILE A 55 10.66 17.16 -10.70
CA ILE A 55 9.97 18.44 -10.51
C ILE A 55 10.39 19.45 -11.59
N LEU A 56 11.69 19.53 -11.90
CA LEU A 56 12.21 20.41 -12.95
C LEU A 56 11.58 20.10 -14.31
N VAL A 57 11.49 18.82 -14.69
CA VAL A 57 10.89 18.38 -15.95
C VAL A 57 9.40 18.73 -16.02
N ILE A 58 8.66 18.53 -14.93
CA ILE A 58 7.22 18.86 -14.86
C ILE A 58 7.02 20.36 -15.05
N ILE A 59 7.82 21.19 -14.36
CA ILE A 59 7.74 22.65 -14.48
C ILE A 59 8.07 23.09 -15.91
N LEU A 60 9.14 22.56 -16.51
CA LEU A 60 9.53 22.89 -17.87
C LEU A 60 8.44 22.50 -18.89
N GLY A 61 7.89 21.30 -18.76
CA GLY A 61 6.80 20.83 -19.61
C GLY A 61 5.54 21.69 -19.47
N PHE A 62 5.21 22.11 -18.25
CA PHE A 62 4.08 23.01 -18.00
C PHE A 62 4.31 24.40 -18.64
N ILE A 63 5.52 24.96 -18.54
CA ILE A 63 5.85 26.24 -19.17
C ILE A 63 5.72 26.12 -20.69
N ILE A 64 6.29 25.07 -21.30
CA ILE A 64 6.19 24.83 -22.75
C ILE A 64 4.72 24.72 -23.16
N TYR A 65 3.94 23.87 -22.48
CA TYR A 65 2.52 23.71 -22.76
C TYR A 65 1.77 25.05 -22.63
N SER A 66 2.01 25.81 -21.56
CA SER A 66 1.35 27.11 -21.35
C SER A 66 1.77 28.17 -22.37
N VAL A 67 2.93 28.05 -23.02
CA VAL A 67 3.39 29.00 -24.04
C VAL A 67 2.87 28.63 -25.42
N PHE A 68 2.78 27.33 -25.74
CA PHE A 68 2.42 26.85 -27.08
C PHE A 68 0.94 26.47 -27.24
N PHE A 69 0.27 26.05 -26.17
CA PHE A 69 -1.12 25.57 -26.17
C PHE A 69 -2.10 26.50 -25.45
N ARG A 70 -1.67 27.75 -25.18
CA ARG A 70 -2.53 28.81 -24.66
C ARG A 70 -3.05 29.71 -25.77
#